data_AF-A0A7X5TZ13-F1
#
_entry.id   AF-A0A7X5TZ13-F1
#
_cell.length_a   1.000
_cell.length_b   1.000
_cell.length_c   1.000
_cell.angle_alpha   90.00
_cell.angle_beta   90.00
_cell.angle_gamma   90.00
#
_symmetry.space_group_name_H-M   'P 1'
#
loop_
_entity.id
_entity.type
_entity.pdbx_description
1 polymer ?
#
loop_
_entity_poly.entity_id
_entity_poly.type
_entity_poly.pdbx_seq_one_letter_code
_entity_poly.pdbx_strand_id
1 'polypeptide(L)'
;MKPIALLLFSASAVFASVTAPTAAAADPCSASGLASTASGVLAQAGSYLDAHPGANDVLTAAGNQETGDASAAIRGYFTGHPGEFLDLQNIARPLTSLRSQCGVSVSPGKLAALFDALA
;
A
#
# COMPACT_ATOMS: atom_id res chain seq x y z
N MET A 1 -59.89 -34.16 -38.20
CA MET A 1 -60.37 -34.58 -36.87
C MET A 1 -59.20 -34.43 -35.90
N LYS A 2 -59.44 -33.75 -34.77
CA LYS A 2 -58.56 -33.17 -33.71
C LYS A 2 -57.82 -34.26 -32.88
N PRO A 3 -56.88 -34.01 -31.92
CA PRO A 3 -56.27 -32.77 -31.37
C PRO A 3 -54.72 -32.73 -31.34
N ILE A 4 -54.06 -31.57 -31.45
CA ILE A 4 -53.59 -30.68 -30.35
C ILE A 4 -52.93 -31.44 -29.18
N ALA A 5 -51.60 -31.39 -29.12
CA ALA A 5 -50.81 -31.61 -27.91
C ALA A 5 -49.92 -30.39 -27.68
N LEU A 6 -50.34 -29.57 -26.72
CA LEU A 6 -49.62 -28.44 -26.16
C LEU A 6 -48.57 -29.00 -25.18
N LEU A 7 -47.28 -28.81 -25.44
CA LEU A 7 -46.21 -29.10 -24.47
C LEU A 7 -45.64 -27.78 -23.95
N LEU A 8 -45.87 -27.57 -22.65
CA LEU A 8 -45.24 -26.57 -21.79
C LEU A 8 -43.80 -27.00 -21.45
N PHE A 9 -43.05 -26.09 -20.81
CA PHE A 9 -41.62 -26.10 -20.40
C PHE A 9 -40.69 -25.46 -21.45
N SER A 10 -39.87 -24.47 -21.15
CA SER A 10 -39.46 -23.85 -19.88
C SER A 10 -38.71 -22.55 -20.21
N ALA A 11 -38.86 -21.52 -19.39
CA ALA A 11 -38.18 -20.23 -19.55
C ALA A 11 -36.65 -20.39 -19.40
N SER A 12 -35.92 -20.30 -20.49
CA SER A 12 -34.46 -20.15 -20.47
C SER A 12 -34.11 -18.67 -20.33
N ALA A 13 -33.95 -18.22 -19.09
CA ALA A 13 -33.25 -16.96 -18.81
C ALA A 13 -31.78 -17.14 -19.19
N VAL A 14 -31.36 -16.53 -20.30
CA VAL A 14 -29.96 -16.45 -20.69
C VAL A 14 -29.27 -15.49 -19.72
N PHE A 15 -28.66 -16.02 -18.66
CA PHE A 15 -27.70 -15.28 -17.87
C PHE A 15 -26.45 -15.08 -18.74
N ALA A 16 -26.35 -13.92 -19.38
CA ALA A 16 -25.10 -13.45 -19.94
C ALA A 16 -24.15 -13.14 -18.78
N SER A 17 -23.26 -14.09 -18.46
CA SER A 17 -22.14 -13.84 -17.56
C SER A 17 -21.20 -12.85 -18.22
N VAL A 18 -21.34 -11.58 -17.87
CA VAL A 18 -20.34 -10.55 -18.16
C VAL A 18 -19.09 -10.93 -17.35
N THR A 19 -18.16 -11.66 -17.97
CA THR A 19 -16.80 -11.81 -17.43
C THR A 19 -16.09 -10.48 -17.64
N ALA A 20 -16.27 -9.54 -16.70
CA ALA A 20 -15.38 -8.39 -16.60
C ALA A 20 -13.95 -8.92 -16.48
N PRO A 21 -12.96 -8.34 -17.19
CA PRO A 21 -11.59 -8.76 -17.03
C PRO A 21 -11.20 -8.49 -15.56
N THR A 22 -10.98 -9.55 -14.79
CA THR A 22 -10.29 -9.43 -13.52
C THR A 22 -8.88 -9.02 -13.88
N ALA A 23 -8.54 -7.73 -13.75
CA ALA A 23 -7.17 -7.29 -13.80
C ALA A 23 -6.39 -8.18 -12.83
N ALA A 24 -5.49 -9.01 -13.35
CA ALA A 24 -4.65 -9.83 -12.50
C ALA A 24 -3.93 -8.87 -11.54
N ALA A 25 -4.14 -9.05 -10.24
CA ALA A 25 -3.44 -8.25 -9.25
C ALA A 25 -1.93 -8.42 -9.51
N ALA A 26 -1.20 -7.31 -9.60
CA ALA A 26 0.24 -7.36 -9.77
C ALA A 26 0.84 -8.24 -8.67
N ASP A 27 1.82 -9.08 -9.03
CA ASP A 27 2.54 -9.89 -8.05
C ASP A 27 3.05 -8.95 -6.93
N PRO A 28 2.65 -9.14 -5.66
CA PRO A 28 3.05 -8.26 -4.57
C PRO A 28 4.59 -8.21 -4.42
N CYS A 29 5.29 -9.28 -4.81
CA CYS A 29 6.74 -9.36 -4.78
C CYS A 29 7.41 -8.80 -6.04
N SER A 30 6.66 -8.29 -7.02
CA SER A 30 7.22 -7.55 -8.14
C SER A 30 7.52 -6.09 -7.75
N ALA A 31 8.35 -5.41 -8.56
CA ALA A 31 8.65 -3.99 -8.36
C ALA A 31 7.37 -3.13 -8.44
N SER A 32 6.42 -3.46 -9.32
CA SER A 32 5.14 -2.74 -9.42
C SER A 32 4.21 -3.02 -8.24
N GLY A 33 4.22 -4.25 -7.70
CA GLY A 33 3.50 -4.60 -6.48
C GLY A 33 4.02 -3.86 -5.25
N LEU A 34 5.34 -3.79 -5.09
CA LEU A 34 5.99 -2.97 -4.06
C LEU A 34 5.65 -1.49 -4.21
N ALA A 35 5.76 -0.92 -5.42
CA ALA A 35 5.46 0.50 -5.66
C ALA A 35 3.98 0.83 -5.37
N SER A 36 3.06 -0.07 -5.72
CA SER A 36 1.63 0.07 -5.40
C SER A 36 1.38 0.04 -3.89
N THR A 37 2.08 -0.82 -3.16
CA THR A 37 1.98 -0.88 -1.69
C THR A 37 2.59 0.36 -1.04
N ALA A 38 3.79 0.77 -1.50
CA ALA A 38 4.51 1.93 -0.99
C ALA A 38 3.73 3.22 -1.21
N SER A 39 3.16 3.42 -2.39
CA SER A 39 2.33 4.60 -2.68
C SER A 39 1.11 4.69 -1.76
N GLY A 40 0.43 3.57 -1.48
CA GLY A 40 -0.65 3.54 -0.50
C GLY A 40 -0.21 3.92 0.92
N VAL A 41 0.90 3.33 1.39
CA VAL A 41 1.47 3.66 2.71
C VAL A 41 1.91 5.12 2.79
N LEU A 42 2.55 5.65 1.76
CA LEU A 42 3.00 7.04 1.72
C LEU A 42 1.83 8.03 1.68
N ALA A 43 0.75 7.70 0.96
CA ALA A 43 -0.46 8.52 0.96
C ALA A 43 -1.13 8.58 2.34
N GLN A 44 -1.19 7.44 3.04
CA GLN A 44 -1.70 7.37 4.41
C GLN A 44 -0.80 8.12 5.39
N ALA A 45 0.52 7.96 5.27
CA ALA A 45 1.50 8.67 6.08
C ALA A 45 1.39 10.18 5.87
N GLY A 46 1.27 10.66 4.62
CA GLY A 46 1.08 12.09 4.34
C GLY A 46 -0.17 12.66 5.01
N SER A 47 -1.31 11.97 4.85
CA SER A 47 -2.56 12.38 5.51
C SER A 47 -2.45 12.39 7.04
N TYR A 48 -1.72 11.43 7.61
CA TYR A 48 -1.47 11.39 9.05
C TYR A 48 -0.58 12.56 9.49
N LEU A 49 0.50 12.84 8.77
CA LEU A 49 1.46 13.90 9.11
C LEU A 49 0.85 15.30 8.95
N ASP A 50 -0.03 15.52 7.97
CA ASP A 50 -0.81 16.75 7.83
C ASP A 50 -1.69 17.02 9.07
N ALA A 51 -2.17 15.96 9.72
CA ALA A 51 -2.94 16.05 10.97
C ALA A 51 -2.07 16.11 12.23
N HIS A 52 -0.76 15.85 12.12
CA HIS A 52 0.19 15.78 13.24
C HIS A 52 1.42 16.67 12.95
N PRO A 53 1.30 18.00 13.10
CA PRO A 53 2.34 18.94 12.69
C PRO A 53 3.68 18.72 13.41
N GLY A 54 3.67 18.28 14.68
CA GLY A 54 4.92 17.98 15.40
C GLY A 54 5.70 16.81 14.79
N ALA A 55 5.02 15.71 14.43
CA ALA A 55 5.62 14.58 13.74
C ALA A 55 6.10 14.96 12.34
N ASN A 56 5.31 15.78 11.64
CA ASN A 56 5.67 16.28 10.31
C ASN A 56 6.95 17.14 10.36
N ASP A 57 7.04 18.05 11.33
CA ASP A 57 8.17 18.95 11.48
C ASP A 57 9.45 18.19 11.81
N VAL A 58 9.42 17.23 12.75
CA VAL A 58 10.63 16.46 13.10
C VAL A 58 11.10 15.59 11.92
N LEU A 59 10.19 14.97 11.18
CA LEU A 59 10.55 14.14 10.02
C LEU A 59 11.05 15.00 8.84
N THR A 60 10.49 16.19 8.65
CA THR A 60 10.95 17.15 7.64
C THR A 60 12.34 17.68 7.97
N ALA A 61 12.59 18.06 9.23
CA ALA A 61 13.89 18.54 9.67
C ALA A 61 14.96 17.45 9.56
N ALA A 62 14.62 16.20 9.90
CA ALA A 62 15.52 15.05 9.81
C ALA A 62 16.03 14.80 8.39
N GLY A 63 15.27 15.16 7.35
CA GLY A 63 15.67 15.00 5.95
C GLY A 63 16.90 15.84 5.54
N ASN A 64 17.27 16.85 6.32
CA ASN A 64 18.40 17.75 6.05
C ASN A 64 19.60 17.50 6.99
N GLN A 65 19.50 16.51 7.87
CA GLN A 65 20.52 16.22 8.89
C GLN A 65 21.42 15.07 8.48
N GLU A 66 22.61 14.98 9.08
CA GLU A 66 23.39 13.75 9.00
C GLU A 66 22.62 12.59 9.62
N THR A 67 22.75 11.38 9.06
CA THR A 67 21.95 10.20 9.44
C THR A 67 21.92 9.91 10.94
N GLY A 68 23.04 10.17 11.64
CA GLY A 68 23.15 10.01 13.09
C GLY A 68 22.26 11.00 13.86
N ASP A 69 22.33 12.28 13.51
CA ASP A 69 21.55 13.34 14.13
C ASP A 69 20.06 13.21 13.82
N ALA A 70 19.71 12.88 12.56
CA ALA A 70 18.35 12.58 12.15
C ALA A 70 17.72 11.47 13.00
N SER A 71 18.45 10.37 13.19
CA SER A 71 17.98 9.22 13.98
C SER A 71 17.77 9.58 15.45
N ALA A 72 18.64 10.42 16.02
CA ALA A 72 18.53 10.89 17.38
C ALA A 72 17.33 11.82 17.57
N ALA A 73 17.13 12.78 16.67
CA ALA A 73 16.01 13.72 16.69
C ALA A 73 14.66 13.01 16.60
N ILE A 74 14.51 12.08 15.65
CA ILE A 74 13.29 11.27 15.48
C ILE A 74 13.01 10.46 16.76
N ARG A 75 14.01 9.76 17.31
CA ARG A 75 13.84 8.99 18.56
C ARG A 75 13.46 9.87 19.74
N GLY A 76 14.09 11.04 19.86
CA GLY A 76 13.80 12.00 20.92
C GLY A 76 12.34 12.43 20.90
N TYR A 77 11.82 12.79 19.73
CA TYR A 77 10.41 13.17 19.56
C TYR A 77 9.44 12.05 19.95
N PHE A 78 9.62 10.85 19.36
CA PHE A 78 8.70 9.74 19.57
C PHE A 78 8.78 9.10 20.97
N THR A 79 9.84 9.36 21.73
CA THR A 79 9.88 8.99 23.16
C THR A 79 8.82 9.75 23.96
N GLY A 80 8.53 11.01 23.60
CA GLY A 80 7.45 11.81 24.20
C GLY A 80 6.08 11.59 23.57
N HIS A 81 6.04 10.97 22.37
CA HIS A 81 4.84 10.76 21.57
C HIS A 81 4.67 9.29 21.18
N PRO A 82 4.54 8.36 22.15
CA PRO A 82 4.50 6.92 21.87
C PRO A 82 3.25 6.51 21.08
N GLY A 83 2.13 7.24 21.21
CA GLY A 83 0.92 6.99 20.41
C GLY A 83 1.18 7.22 18.93
N GLU A 84 1.81 8.36 18.58
CA GLU A 84 2.11 8.69 17.19
C GLU A 84 3.12 7.73 16.55
N PHE A 85 4.06 7.22 17.37
CA PHE A 85 4.97 6.17 16.93
C PHE A 85 4.22 4.88 16.56
N LEU A 86 3.26 4.47 17.39
CA LEU A 86 2.46 3.27 17.12
C LEU A 86 1.59 3.46 15.88
N ASP A 87 1.02 4.63 15.67
CA ASP A 87 0.21 4.94 14.49
C ASP A 87 1.05 4.88 13.21
N LEU A 88 2.22 5.51 13.18
CA LEU A 88 3.14 5.42 12.04
C LEU A 88 3.65 3.98 11.82
N GLN A 89 3.90 3.22 12.89
CA GLN A 89 4.24 1.80 12.77
C GLN A 89 3.10 0.99 12.13
N ASN A 90 1.86 1.29 12.49
CA ASN A 90 0.67 0.65 11.91
C ASN A 90 0.50 1.01 10.43
N ILE A 91 0.72 2.28 10.08
CA ILE A 91 0.72 2.76 8.68
C ILE A 91 1.80 2.05 7.86
N ALA A 92 3.00 1.86 8.42
CA ALA A 92 4.11 1.18 7.73
C ALA A 92 3.98 -0.35 7.65
N ARG A 93 3.02 -0.95 8.36
CA ARG A 93 2.85 -2.41 8.47
C ARG A 93 2.73 -3.15 7.14
N PRO A 94 2.02 -2.65 6.10
CA PRO A 94 1.96 -3.33 4.81
C PRO A 94 3.34 -3.54 4.18
N LEU A 95 4.24 -2.56 4.30
CA LEU A 95 5.60 -2.67 3.76
C LEU A 95 6.48 -3.64 4.55
N THR A 96 6.36 -3.64 5.88
CA THR A 96 7.12 -4.60 6.70
C THR A 96 6.64 -6.03 6.50
N SER A 97 5.32 -6.22 6.38
CA SER A 97 4.71 -7.50 6.03
C SER A 97 5.14 -7.98 4.64
N LEU A 98 5.20 -7.08 3.66
CA LEU A 98 5.67 -7.42 2.32
C LEU A 98 7.13 -7.87 2.32
N ARG A 99 7.99 -7.18 3.09
CA ARG A 99 9.40 -7.58 3.24
C ARG A 99 9.54 -8.97 3.88
N SER A 100 8.69 -9.32 4.84
CA SER A 100 8.67 -10.66 5.44
C SER A 100 8.21 -11.75 4.47
N GLN A 101 7.28 -11.44 3.56
CA GLN A 101 6.72 -12.38 2.59
C GLN A 101 7.62 -12.58 1.36
N CYS A 102 8.19 -11.49 0.84
CA CYS A 102 8.96 -11.49 -0.42
C CYS A 102 10.48 -11.49 -0.21
N GLY A 103 10.94 -11.36 1.03
CA GLY A 103 12.35 -11.24 1.38
C GLY A 103 12.94 -9.85 1.13
N VAL A 104 14.21 -9.67 1.50
CA VAL A 104 14.91 -8.37 1.42
C VAL A 104 15.20 -7.88 -0.01
N SER A 105 15.01 -8.76 -1.00
CA SER A 105 15.24 -8.47 -2.42
C SER A 105 14.21 -7.50 -3.02
N VAL A 106 13.12 -7.20 -2.32
CA VAL A 106 12.08 -6.27 -2.77
C VAL A 106 11.83 -5.28 -1.64
N SER A 107 12.59 -4.18 -1.61
CA SER A 107 12.52 -3.17 -0.56
C SER A 107 12.31 -1.77 -1.12
N PRO A 108 11.62 -0.87 -0.39
CA PRO A 108 11.50 0.55 -0.77
C PRO A 108 12.86 1.21 -1.05
N GLY A 109 13.93 0.75 -0.38
CA GLY A 109 15.29 1.27 -0.59
C GLY A 109 15.83 1.05 -2.00
N LYS A 110 15.35 0.04 -2.74
CA LYS A 110 15.72 -0.13 -4.16
C LYS A 110 15.12 0.95 -5.06
N LEU A 111 13.93 1.45 -4.73
CA LEU A 111 13.34 2.59 -5.44
C LEU A 111 14.10 3.87 -5.09
N ALA A 112 14.49 4.05 -3.83
CA ALA A 112 15.36 5.17 -3.43
C ALA A 112 16.69 5.16 -4.20
N ALA A 113 17.39 4.03 -4.23
CA ALA A 113 18.63 3.87 -4.99
C ALA A 113 18.45 4.11 -6.50
N LEU A 114 17.28 3.76 -7.07
CA LEU A 114 16.94 4.10 -8.45
C LEU A 114 16.86 5.62 -8.63
N PHE A 115 16.16 6.34 -7.74
CA PHE A 115 16.08 7.80 -7.81
C PHE A 115 17.46 8.46 -7.66
N ASP A 116 18.29 7.98 -6.74
CA ASP A 116 19.65 8.48 -6.54
C ASP A 116 20.52 8.27 -7.80
N ALA A 117 20.34 7.15 -8.51
CA ALA A 117 21.06 6.86 -9.74
C ALA A 117 20.58 7.68 -10.96
N LEU A 118 19.41 8.32 -10.86
CA LEU A 118 18.84 9.17 -11.92
C LEU A 118 19.13 10.66 -11.71
N ALA A 119 19.60 11.06 -10.53
CA ALA A 119 19.97 12.43 -10.18
C ALA A 119 21.38 12.79 -10.69
#